data_AF-A0A6I2QP68-F1
#
_entry.id   AF-A0A6I2QP68-F1
#
_cell.length_a   1.000
_cell.length_b   1.000
_cell.length_c   1.000
_cell.angle_alpha   90.00
_cell.angle_beta   90.00
_cell.angle_gamma   90.00
#
_symmetry.space_group_name_H-M   'P 1'
#
loop_
_entity.id
_entity.type
_entity.pdbx_description
1 polymer ?
#
loop_
_entity_poly.entity_id
_entity_poly.type
_entity_poly.pdbx_seq_one_letter_code
_entity_poly.pdbx_strand_id
1 'polypeptide(L)'
;KDELKRLQDENAKLKEDYSSTKWELEAEKEKTDKNENKIKEMQEKLESLEVELAKKTKEIEDKDNKIKGLEKALDEKDTKIKDLESKKKETENSKSECCKKIEELQKTIDSLKETSENTKKELEEKIKELEEKQKASEEEIKKLKEELDKKIEEAKKLIEEANKKAKEELEKQAKDEKDKNINQDLSKKLDELLKLQKENKENKEDKKSQDKKWDELLKADDKNILNQFDLNKMREQEEQQDKKQVKDEKEFAVFQVDKNFYNIIKDGKKTTVYMDVKAYIKDNRIMLPVRYAAYTLGFNVEYDDSKREAIFSNKENTALPKKTLRLNIDTGVMKDSQGNIYHSDTKPVIINGRIHASISNIAKAFNASCGDIRDEKDQSIEWDNSRKAVYVFKNIK
;
A
#
# COMPACT_ATOMS: atom_id res chain seq x y z
N LYS A 1 73.81 -33.60 119.00
CA LYS A 1 72.34 -33.51 119.22
C LYS A 1 71.74 -32.37 118.42
N ASP A 2 72.36 -31.19 118.42
CA ASP A 2 71.89 -30.01 117.68
C ASP A 2 71.94 -30.17 116.15
N GLU A 3 72.95 -30.87 115.63
CA GLU A 3 73.10 -31.13 114.19
C GLU A 3 72.02 -32.08 113.62
N LEU A 4 71.61 -33.09 114.39
CA LEU A 4 70.52 -34.00 114.03
C LEU A 4 69.17 -33.26 113.95
N LYS A 5 68.92 -32.33 114.87
CA LYS A 5 67.72 -31.49 114.87
C LYS A 5 67.70 -30.56 113.65
N ARG A 6 68.85 -29.95 113.32
CA ARG A 6 69.00 -29.12 112.11
C ARG A 6 68.69 -29.89 110.84
N LEU A 7 69.20 -31.13 110.71
CA LEU A 7 68.92 -31.99 109.55
C LEU A 7 67.45 -32.44 109.48
N GLN A 8 66.78 -32.64 110.62
CA GLN A 8 65.34 -32.94 110.66
C GLN A 8 64.50 -31.74 110.21
N ASP A 9 64.83 -30.54 110.67
CA ASP A 9 64.17 -29.29 110.28
C ASP A 9 64.39 -29.00 108.78
N GLU A 10 65.61 -29.24 108.27
CA GLU A 10 65.96 -29.11 106.86
C GLU A 10 65.21 -30.12 105.99
N ASN A 11 65.09 -31.38 106.42
CA ASN A 11 64.32 -32.41 105.71
C ASN A 11 62.81 -32.12 105.73
N ALA A 12 62.28 -31.56 106.82
CA ALA A 12 60.90 -31.11 106.88
C ALA A 12 60.64 -29.97 105.89
N LYS A 13 61.54 -28.98 105.83
CA LYS A 13 61.48 -27.89 104.85
C LYS A 13 61.57 -28.39 103.41
N LEU A 14 62.49 -29.31 103.12
CA LEU A 14 62.61 -29.93 101.79
C LEU A 14 61.35 -30.68 101.37
N LYS A 15 60.64 -31.34 102.31
CA LYS A 15 59.36 -32.00 102.01
C LYS A 15 58.23 -31.00 101.70
N GLU A 16 58.21 -29.88 102.40
CA GLU A 16 57.26 -28.80 102.14
C GLU A 16 57.54 -28.15 100.78
N ASP A 17 58.80 -27.80 100.50
CA ASP A 17 59.25 -27.26 99.21
C ASP A 17 58.97 -28.25 98.05
N TYR A 18 59.22 -29.54 98.24
CA TYR A 18 58.89 -30.59 97.26
C TYR A 18 57.38 -30.70 97.00
N SER A 19 56.57 -30.54 98.05
CA SER A 19 55.12 -30.58 97.92
C SER A 19 54.61 -29.34 97.17
N SER A 20 55.11 -28.15 97.51
CA SER A 20 54.76 -26.89 96.83
C SER A 20 55.13 -26.94 95.35
N THR A 21 56.36 -27.34 95.04
CA THR A 21 56.83 -27.46 93.64
C THR A 21 56.03 -28.50 92.85
N LYS A 22 55.59 -29.60 93.46
CA LYS A 22 54.69 -30.57 92.81
C LYS A 22 53.32 -29.97 92.48
N TRP A 23 52.74 -29.18 93.40
CA TRP A 23 51.47 -28.49 93.14
C TRP A 23 51.59 -27.42 92.06
N GLU A 24 52.68 -26.64 92.07
CA GLU A 24 52.98 -25.64 91.03
C GLU A 24 53.17 -26.30 89.66
N LEU A 25 53.88 -27.43 89.59
CA LEU A 25 54.06 -28.20 88.36
C LEU A 25 52.72 -28.70 87.81
N GLU A 26 51.84 -29.22 88.67
CA GLU A 26 50.53 -29.72 88.25
C GLU A 26 49.62 -28.58 87.75
N ALA A 27 49.64 -27.43 88.41
CA ALA A 27 48.93 -26.24 87.94
C ALA A 27 49.46 -25.74 86.58
N GLU A 28 50.77 -25.82 86.36
CA GLU A 28 51.37 -25.42 85.07
C GLU A 28 51.06 -26.41 83.95
N LYS A 29 50.97 -27.72 84.25
CA LYS A 29 50.45 -28.71 83.30
C LYS A 29 49.00 -28.42 82.91
N GLU A 30 48.13 -28.13 83.88
CA GLU A 30 46.73 -27.83 83.58
C GLU A 30 46.58 -26.56 82.70
N LYS A 31 47.42 -25.55 82.92
CA LYS A 31 47.49 -24.38 82.03
C LYS A 31 47.97 -24.75 80.63
N THR A 32 48.97 -25.63 80.54
CA THR A 32 49.52 -26.10 79.27
C THR A 32 48.45 -26.85 78.48
N ASP A 33 47.70 -27.76 79.11
CA ASP A 33 46.60 -28.50 78.49
C ASP A 33 45.49 -27.55 77.98
N LYS A 34 45.13 -26.54 78.80
CA LYS A 34 44.16 -25.50 78.39
C LYS A 34 44.64 -24.70 77.18
N ASN A 35 45.94 -24.38 77.13
CA ASN A 35 46.52 -23.65 76.01
C ASN A 35 46.61 -24.52 74.75
N GLU A 36 46.95 -25.80 74.88
CA GLU A 36 46.98 -26.75 73.76
C GLU A 36 45.59 -26.90 73.12
N ASN A 37 44.54 -27.00 73.94
CA ASN A 37 43.16 -27.06 73.44
C ASN A 37 42.76 -25.78 72.69
N LYS A 38 43.11 -24.59 73.20
CA LYS A 38 42.88 -23.33 72.50
C LYS A 38 43.64 -23.26 71.17
N ILE A 39 44.87 -23.77 71.12
CA ILE A 39 45.66 -23.83 69.89
C ILE A 39 44.98 -24.71 68.85
N LYS A 40 44.48 -25.89 69.24
CA LYS A 40 43.72 -26.78 68.34
C LYS A 40 42.46 -26.10 67.80
N GLU A 41 41.67 -25.44 68.65
CA GLU A 41 40.49 -24.69 68.19
C GLU A 41 40.84 -23.56 67.21
N MET A 42 41.96 -22.86 67.43
CA MET A 42 42.41 -21.82 66.49
C MET A 42 42.90 -22.41 65.16
N GLN A 43 43.58 -23.56 65.19
CA GLN A 43 44.02 -24.27 63.99
C GLN A 43 42.82 -24.69 63.13
N GLU A 44 41.78 -25.28 63.73
CA GLU A 44 40.56 -25.67 63.02
C GLU A 44 39.86 -24.46 62.37
N LYS A 45 39.79 -23.33 63.08
CA LYS A 45 39.23 -22.08 62.53
C LYS A 45 40.08 -21.55 61.37
N LEU A 46 41.40 -21.65 61.46
CA LEU A 46 42.31 -21.20 60.42
C LEU A 46 42.16 -22.05 59.16
N GLU A 47 42.11 -23.37 59.29
CA GLU A 47 41.85 -24.29 58.18
C GLU A 47 40.50 -23.99 57.50
N SER A 48 39.45 -23.73 58.29
CA SER A 48 38.14 -23.33 57.74
C SER A 48 38.22 -22.03 56.92
N LEU A 49 38.95 -21.03 57.40
CA LEU A 49 39.13 -19.76 56.70
C LEU A 49 39.96 -19.91 55.43
N GLU A 50 41.00 -20.76 55.44
CA GLU A 50 41.80 -21.06 54.25
C GLU A 50 40.96 -21.70 53.15
N VAL A 51 40.06 -22.63 53.51
CA VAL A 51 39.11 -23.24 52.55
C VAL A 51 38.14 -22.20 51.98
N GLU A 52 37.64 -21.27 52.79
CA GLU A 52 36.78 -20.18 52.30
C GLU A 52 37.51 -19.22 51.37
N LEU A 53 38.76 -18.85 51.71
CA LEU A 53 39.61 -18.02 50.86
C LEU A 53 39.89 -18.68 49.51
N ALA A 54 40.19 -19.98 49.50
CA ALA A 54 40.40 -20.72 48.25
C ALA A 54 39.14 -20.72 47.37
N LYS A 55 37.95 -20.92 47.96
CA LYS A 55 36.67 -20.84 47.23
C LYS A 55 36.45 -19.44 46.66
N LYS A 56 36.69 -18.39 47.44
CA LYS A 56 36.53 -17.00 46.99
C LYS A 56 37.51 -16.63 45.89
N THR A 57 38.74 -17.11 45.97
CA THR A 57 39.75 -16.90 44.92
C THR A 57 39.30 -17.49 43.58
N LYS A 58 38.75 -18.71 43.60
CA LYS A 58 38.19 -19.34 42.40
C LYS A 58 36.98 -18.57 41.83
N GLU A 59 36.10 -18.09 42.71
CA GLU A 59 34.94 -17.27 42.31
C GLU A 59 35.36 -15.96 41.63
N ILE A 60 36.47 -15.35 42.07
CA ILE A 60 37.05 -14.15 41.45
C ILE A 60 37.61 -14.48 40.07
N GLU A 61 38.36 -15.57 39.92
CA GLU A 61 38.92 -16.01 38.64
C GLU A 61 37.82 -16.27 37.59
N ASP A 62 36.73 -16.93 37.98
CA ASP A 62 35.58 -17.16 37.11
C ASP A 62 34.92 -15.84 36.66
N LYS A 63 34.83 -14.85 37.55
CA LYS A 63 34.29 -13.52 37.22
C LYS A 63 35.22 -12.75 36.29
N ASP A 64 36.53 -12.81 36.49
CA ASP A 64 37.52 -12.17 35.62
C ASP A 64 37.47 -12.73 34.20
N ASN A 65 37.32 -14.04 34.05
CA ASN A 65 37.15 -14.68 32.75
C ASN A 65 35.86 -14.22 32.05
N LYS A 66 34.78 -14.05 32.81
CA LYS A 66 33.52 -13.51 32.28
C LYS A 66 33.65 -12.04 31.87
N ILE A 67 34.38 -11.23 32.63
CA ILE A 67 34.66 -9.82 32.31
C ILE A 67 35.43 -9.74 30.98
N LYS A 68 36.50 -10.52 30.81
CA LYS A 68 37.27 -10.57 29.54
C LYS A 68 36.39 -10.91 28.34
N GLY A 69 35.44 -11.83 28.51
CA GLY A 69 34.47 -12.18 27.48
C GLY A 69 33.53 -11.01 27.11
N LEU A 70 33.08 -10.25 28.12
CA LEU A 70 32.25 -9.07 27.91
C LEU A 70 33.01 -7.92 27.25
N GLU A 71 34.27 -7.69 27.63
CA GLU A 71 35.15 -6.69 27.01
C GLU A 71 35.35 -6.97 25.52
N LYS A 72 35.67 -8.22 25.16
CA LYS A 72 35.78 -8.61 23.75
C LYS A 72 34.49 -8.38 22.96
N ALA A 73 33.34 -8.74 23.56
CA ALA A 73 32.04 -8.51 22.94
C ALA A 73 31.70 -7.03 22.80
N LEU A 74 32.22 -6.16 23.68
CA LEU A 74 32.08 -4.71 23.60
C LEU A 74 32.91 -4.15 22.43
N ASP A 75 34.17 -4.56 22.30
CA ASP A 75 35.04 -4.17 21.17
C ASP A 75 34.45 -4.57 19.81
N GLU A 76 33.88 -5.77 19.72
CA GLU A 76 33.17 -6.24 18.52
C GLU A 76 31.92 -5.42 18.19
N LYS A 77 31.26 -4.83 19.20
CA LYS A 77 30.12 -3.93 18.98
C LYS A 77 30.59 -2.53 18.58
N ASP A 78 31.64 -2.02 19.20
CA ASP A 78 32.20 -0.70 18.89
C ASP A 78 32.72 -0.62 17.46
N THR A 79 33.37 -1.69 16.98
CA THR A 79 33.77 -1.80 15.57
C THR A 79 32.57 -1.78 14.62
N LYS A 80 31.51 -2.55 14.92
CA LYS A 80 30.26 -2.54 14.12
C LYS A 80 29.57 -1.18 14.14
N ILE A 81 29.61 -0.45 15.25
CA ILE A 81 29.06 0.91 15.35
C ILE A 81 29.80 1.86 14.41
N LYS A 82 31.15 1.83 14.41
CA LYS A 82 31.97 2.65 13.48
C LYS A 82 31.65 2.36 12.01
N ASP A 83 31.46 1.08 11.66
CA ASP A 83 31.06 0.69 10.31
C ASP A 83 29.66 1.18 9.93
N LEU A 84 28.72 1.20 10.87
CA LEU A 84 27.38 1.73 10.64
C LEU A 84 27.39 3.26 10.50
N GLU A 85 28.22 3.96 11.27
CA GLU A 85 28.38 5.41 11.19
C GLU A 85 28.96 5.86 9.83
N SER A 86 29.97 5.14 9.33
CA SER A 86 30.53 5.43 8.00
C SER A 86 29.48 5.22 6.89
N LYS A 87 28.75 4.10 6.91
CA LYS A 87 27.65 3.83 5.95
C LYS A 87 26.55 4.88 6.03
N LYS A 88 26.21 5.34 7.24
CA LYS A 88 25.22 6.42 7.43
C LYS A 88 25.67 7.69 6.72
N LYS A 89 26.94 8.08 6.88
CA LYS A 89 27.50 9.28 6.24
C LYS A 89 27.49 9.18 4.71
N GLU A 90 27.85 8.03 4.15
CA GLU A 90 27.78 7.80 2.69
C GLU A 90 26.34 7.90 2.16
N THR A 91 25.39 7.34 2.89
CA THR A 91 23.95 7.39 2.52
C THR A 91 23.41 8.82 2.59
N GLU A 92 23.85 9.60 3.58
CA GLU A 92 23.45 11.00 3.77
C GLU A 92 24.01 11.90 2.66
N ASN A 93 25.27 11.69 2.26
CA ASN A 93 25.86 12.36 1.09
C ASN A 93 25.09 12.03 -0.19
N SER A 94 24.81 10.75 -0.44
CA SER A 94 24.05 10.30 -1.60
C SER A 94 22.63 10.89 -1.64
N LYS A 95 21.99 11.03 -0.47
CA LYS A 95 20.68 11.69 -0.34
C LYS A 95 20.77 13.18 -0.68
N SER A 96 21.80 13.88 -0.21
CA SER A 96 22.02 15.30 -0.53
C SER A 96 22.16 15.52 -2.04
N GLU A 97 22.94 14.67 -2.72
CA GLU A 97 23.10 14.73 -4.17
C GLU A 97 21.78 14.45 -4.91
N CYS A 98 21.00 13.48 -4.45
CA CYS A 98 19.69 13.18 -5.02
C CYS A 98 18.73 14.37 -4.87
N CYS A 99 18.67 15.00 -3.70
CA CYS A 99 17.83 16.19 -3.48
C CYS A 99 18.18 17.34 -4.44
N LYS A 100 19.47 17.60 -4.67
CA LYS A 100 19.91 18.62 -5.64
C LYS A 100 19.39 18.33 -7.06
N LYS A 101 19.48 17.07 -7.51
CA LYS A 101 18.95 16.65 -8.82
C LYS A 101 17.44 16.80 -8.91
N ILE A 102 16.71 16.51 -7.82
CA ILE A 102 15.25 16.71 -7.76
C ILE A 102 14.91 18.20 -7.89
N GLU A 103 15.63 19.08 -7.21
CA GLU A 103 15.43 20.54 -7.32
C GLU A 103 15.70 21.05 -8.74
N GLU A 104 16.74 20.55 -9.40
CA GLU A 104 17.03 20.88 -10.80
C GLU A 104 15.92 20.40 -11.75
N LEU A 105 15.48 19.16 -11.60
CA LEU A 105 14.37 18.62 -12.40
C LEU A 105 13.07 19.40 -12.17
N GLN A 106 12.78 19.81 -10.93
CA GLN A 106 11.60 20.61 -10.63
C GLN A 106 11.64 21.95 -11.37
N LYS A 107 12.79 22.64 -11.35
CA LYS A 107 12.97 23.90 -12.12
C LYS A 107 12.71 23.69 -13.61
N THR A 108 13.20 22.60 -14.18
CA THR A 108 12.96 22.31 -15.62
C THR A 108 11.48 22.04 -15.93
N ILE A 109 10.77 21.34 -15.04
CA ILE A 109 9.33 21.09 -15.20
C ILE A 109 8.55 22.40 -15.15
N ASP A 110 8.89 23.29 -14.22
CA ASP A 110 8.20 24.58 -14.08
C ASP A 110 8.39 25.44 -15.33
N SER A 111 9.61 25.51 -15.89
CA SER A 111 9.87 26.21 -17.16
C SER A 111 9.14 25.58 -18.35
N LEU A 112 9.08 24.25 -18.44
CA LEU A 112 8.33 23.56 -19.49
C LEU A 112 6.83 23.81 -19.38
N LYS A 113 6.31 23.91 -18.16
CA LYS A 113 4.90 24.21 -17.92
C LYS A 113 4.54 25.62 -18.39
N GLU A 114 5.37 26.60 -18.06
CA GLU A 114 5.17 28.00 -18.48
C GLU A 114 5.20 28.13 -20.01
N THR A 115 6.16 27.49 -20.68
CA THR A 115 6.25 27.49 -22.15
C THR A 115 5.06 26.77 -22.80
N SER A 116 4.60 25.65 -22.22
CA SER A 116 3.39 24.96 -22.69
C SER A 116 2.13 25.80 -22.53
N GLU A 117 2.03 26.60 -21.47
CA GLU A 117 0.85 27.44 -21.22
C GLU A 117 0.83 28.67 -22.15
N ASN A 118 1.99 29.25 -22.43
CA ASN A 118 2.12 30.33 -23.40
C ASN A 118 1.79 29.86 -24.83
N THR A 119 2.34 28.71 -25.25
CA THR A 119 2.03 28.13 -26.57
C THR A 119 0.57 27.76 -26.72
N LYS A 120 -0.08 27.27 -25.66
CA LYS A 120 -1.53 27.02 -25.67
C LYS A 120 -2.33 28.31 -25.92
N LYS A 121 -1.99 29.42 -25.24
CA LYS A 121 -2.66 30.72 -25.44
C LYS A 121 -2.51 31.24 -26.87
N GLU A 122 -1.29 31.15 -27.43
CA GLU A 122 -1.06 31.55 -28.83
C GLU A 122 -1.88 30.73 -29.84
N LEU A 123 -2.05 29.42 -29.58
CA LEU A 123 -2.87 28.56 -30.44
C LEU A 123 -4.36 28.93 -30.32
N GLU A 124 -4.86 29.20 -29.11
CA GLU A 124 -6.24 29.64 -28.89
C GLU A 124 -6.55 30.97 -29.62
N GLU A 125 -5.61 31.92 -29.61
CA GLU A 125 -5.76 33.18 -30.36
C GLU A 125 -5.79 32.95 -31.87
N LYS A 126 -4.90 32.11 -32.41
CA LYS A 126 -4.90 31.76 -33.85
C LYS A 126 -6.18 31.05 -34.28
N ILE A 127 -6.74 30.18 -33.44
CA ILE A 127 -8.00 29.50 -33.72
C ILE A 127 -9.14 30.53 -33.83
N LYS A 128 -9.23 31.49 -32.91
CA LYS A 128 -10.25 32.56 -32.97
C LYS A 128 -10.16 33.38 -34.26
N GLU A 129 -8.96 33.78 -34.67
CA GLU A 129 -8.77 34.49 -35.95
C GLU A 129 -9.25 33.67 -37.15
N LEU A 130 -8.98 32.36 -37.17
CA LEU A 130 -9.41 31.48 -38.25
C LEU A 130 -10.93 31.30 -38.26
N GLU A 131 -11.56 31.17 -37.10
CA GLU A 131 -13.02 31.09 -36.97
C GLU A 131 -13.72 32.36 -37.49
N GLU A 132 -13.16 33.54 -37.20
CA GLU A 132 -13.68 34.81 -37.73
C GLU A 132 -13.55 34.90 -39.26
N LYS A 133 -12.39 34.52 -39.80
CA LYS A 133 -12.16 34.47 -41.26
C LYS A 133 -13.11 33.48 -41.94
N GLN A 134 -13.35 32.33 -41.31
CA GLN A 134 -14.30 31.35 -41.82
C GLN A 134 -15.72 31.92 -41.87
N LYS A 135 -16.21 32.55 -40.81
CA LYS A 135 -17.54 33.19 -40.79
C LYS A 135 -17.68 34.24 -41.89
N ALA A 136 -16.67 35.09 -42.08
CA ALA A 136 -16.68 36.10 -43.15
C ALA A 136 -16.80 35.44 -44.54
N SER A 137 -16.03 34.37 -44.78
CA SER A 137 -16.10 33.64 -46.05
C SER A 137 -17.45 32.94 -46.28
N GLU A 138 -18.08 32.41 -45.22
CA GLU A 138 -19.41 31.79 -45.30
C GLU A 138 -20.50 32.81 -45.64
N GLU A 139 -20.43 34.02 -45.09
CA GLU A 139 -21.32 35.12 -45.44
C GLU A 139 -21.17 35.57 -46.90
N GLU A 140 -19.95 35.63 -47.43
CA GLU A 140 -19.69 35.94 -48.84
C GLU A 140 -20.27 34.86 -49.76
N ILE A 141 -20.05 33.58 -49.45
CA ILE A 141 -20.62 32.46 -50.21
C ILE A 141 -22.15 32.54 -50.22
N LYS A 142 -22.77 32.93 -49.09
CA LYS A 142 -24.22 33.11 -49.00
C LYS A 142 -24.72 34.22 -49.93
N LYS A 143 -24.06 35.38 -49.95
CA LYS A 143 -24.40 36.48 -50.87
C LYS A 143 -24.28 36.06 -52.34
N LEU A 144 -23.20 35.37 -52.69
CA LEU A 144 -22.99 34.87 -54.05
C LEU A 144 -24.04 33.86 -54.48
N LYS A 145 -24.50 32.98 -53.58
CA LYS A 145 -25.62 32.06 -53.85
C LYS A 145 -26.92 32.81 -54.13
N GLU A 146 -27.25 33.80 -53.31
CA GLU A 146 -28.46 34.62 -53.50
C GLU A 146 -28.44 35.38 -54.84
N GLU A 147 -27.27 35.90 -55.26
CA GLU A 147 -27.11 36.52 -56.58
C GLU A 147 -27.26 35.51 -57.73
N LEU A 148 -26.70 34.30 -57.58
CA LEU A 148 -26.83 33.26 -58.57
C LEU A 148 -28.29 32.81 -58.74
N ASP A 149 -29.02 32.65 -57.63
CA ASP A 149 -30.44 32.29 -57.65
C ASP A 149 -31.29 33.35 -58.37
N LYS A 150 -30.99 34.64 -58.16
CA LYS A 150 -31.65 35.74 -58.90
C LYS A 150 -31.42 35.64 -60.41
N LYS A 151 -30.17 35.42 -60.83
CA LYS A 151 -29.82 35.26 -62.25
C LYS A 151 -30.48 34.04 -62.88
N ILE A 152 -30.61 32.95 -62.12
CA ILE A 152 -31.33 31.75 -62.56
C ILE A 152 -32.81 32.06 -62.81
N GLU A 153 -33.48 32.81 -61.92
CA GLU A 153 -34.87 33.20 -62.12
C GLU A 153 -35.08 34.16 -63.30
N GLU A 154 -34.15 35.11 -63.52
CA GLU A 154 -34.17 35.97 -64.70
C GLU A 154 -34.02 35.16 -66.00
N ALA A 155 -33.08 34.22 -66.04
CA ALA A 155 -32.88 33.34 -67.18
C ALA A 155 -34.11 32.46 -67.46
N LYS A 156 -34.77 31.94 -66.41
CA LYS A 156 -36.03 31.18 -66.56
C LYS A 156 -37.13 32.02 -67.19
N LYS A 157 -37.32 33.26 -66.74
CA LYS A 157 -38.31 34.18 -67.33
C LYS A 157 -38.05 34.44 -68.81
N LEU A 158 -36.79 34.69 -69.18
CA LEU A 158 -36.41 34.90 -70.58
C LEU A 158 -36.66 33.65 -71.44
N ILE A 159 -36.38 32.45 -70.91
CA ILE A 159 -36.69 31.18 -71.59
C ILE A 159 -38.21 31.03 -71.76
N GLU A 160 -39.01 31.37 -70.75
CA GLU A 160 -40.46 31.27 -70.81
C GLU A 160 -41.07 32.26 -71.84
N GLU A 161 -40.56 33.49 -71.91
CA GLU A 161 -40.92 34.46 -72.94
C GLU A 161 -40.50 34.02 -74.35
N ALA A 162 -39.30 33.46 -74.50
CA ALA A 162 -38.82 32.92 -75.78
C ALA A 162 -39.68 31.73 -76.24
N ASN A 163 -40.03 30.81 -75.33
CA ASN A 163 -40.92 29.69 -75.60
C ASN A 163 -42.33 30.15 -75.99
N LYS A 164 -42.85 31.21 -75.36
CA LYS A 164 -44.13 31.81 -75.73
C LYS A 164 -44.11 32.41 -77.14
N LYS A 165 -43.06 33.16 -77.49
CA LYS A 165 -42.88 33.72 -78.84
C LYS A 165 -42.74 32.64 -79.91
N ALA A 166 -41.97 31.58 -79.62
CA ALA A 166 -41.83 30.45 -80.53
C ALA A 166 -43.18 29.73 -80.77
N LYS A 167 -44.02 29.64 -79.73
CA LYS A 167 -45.37 29.07 -79.83
C LYS A 167 -46.32 29.96 -80.66
N GLU A 168 -46.23 31.28 -80.51
CA GLU A 168 -47.00 32.26 -81.30
C GLU A 168 -46.54 32.31 -82.78
N GLU A 169 -45.24 32.09 -83.06
CA GLU A 169 -44.71 31.93 -84.43
C GLU A 169 -45.15 30.62 -85.08
N LEU A 170 -45.19 29.51 -84.33
CA LEU A 170 -45.75 28.23 -84.78
C LEU A 170 -47.27 28.34 -85.09
N GLU A 171 -48.03 29.09 -84.30
CA GLU A 171 -49.46 29.35 -84.58
C GLU A 171 -49.69 30.26 -85.80
N LYS A 172 -48.74 31.14 -86.14
CA LYS A 172 -48.80 31.93 -87.39
C LYS A 172 -48.39 31.13 -88.62
N GLN A 173 -47.48 30.16 -88.50
CA GLN A 173 -47.15 29.23 -89.59
C GLN A 173 -48.23 28.17 -89.82
N ALA A 174 -49.12 27.92 -88.85
CA ALA A 174 -50.23 26.97 -88.99
C ALA A 174 -51.48 27.52 -89.73
N LYS A 175 -51.45 28.76 -90.27
CA LYS A 175 -52.58 29.34 -91.02
C LYS A 175 -52.50 29.22 -92.55
N ASP A 176 -51.39 28.72 -93.09
CA ASP A 176 -51.26 28.36 -94.51
C ASP A 176 -50.94 26.86 -94.65
N GLU A 177 -51.92 26.00 -94.38
CA GLU A 177 -52.24 24.80 -95.19
C GLU A 177 -53.40 24.04 -94.55
N LYS A 178 -54.39 23.73 -95.38
CA LYS A 178 -55.60 22.99 -95.01
C LYS A 178 -55.35 21.48 -95.05
N ASP A 179 -55.99 20.84 -94.09
CA ASP A 179 -56.64 19.53 -94.16
C ASP A 179 -55.92 18.26 -93.64
N LYS A 180 -56.62 17.69 -92.65
CA LYS A 180 -56.83 16.28 -92.29
C LYS A 180 -55.87 15.60 -91.30
N ASN A 181 -56.39 15.54 -90.08
CA ASN A 181 -56.60 14.31 -89.32
C ASN A 181 -55.34 13.48 -88.99
N ILE A 182 -54.63 13.86 -87.93
CA ILE A 182 -54.03 12.93 -86.96
C ILE A 182 -54.27 13.53 -85.57
N ASN A 183 -55.43 13.22 -84.98
CA ASN A 183 -55.66 13.46 -83.57
C ASN A 183 -56.04 12.14 -82.91
N GLN A 184 -55.03 11.28 -82.74
CA GLN A 184 -55.14 10.11 -81.86
C GLN A 184 -53.79 9.61 -81.31
N ASP A 185 -52.66 10.15 -81.76
CA ASP A 185 -51.32 9.70 -81.32
C ASP A 185 -50.59 10.70 -80.39
N LEU A 186 -51.00 11.98 -80.39
CA LEU A 186 -50.42 12.99 -79.48
C LEU A 186 -51.06 13.00 -78.09
N SER A 187 -52.33 12.58 -77.97
CA SER A 187 -53.01 12.46 -76.66
C SER A 187 -52.39 11.35 -75.79
N LYS A 188 -51.87 10.28 -76.39
CA LYS A 188 -51.21 9.18 -75.64
C LYS A 188 -49.82 9.55 -75.13
N LYS A 189 -49.05 10.36 -75.88
CA LYS A 189 -47.75 10.89 -75.42
C LYS A 189 -47.90 11.99 -74.37
N LEU A 190 -48.99 12.75 -74.39
CA LEU A 190 -49.28 13.77 -73.37
C LEU A 190 -49.69 13.13 -72.03
N ASP A 191 -50.45 12.03 -72.05
CA ASP A 191 -50.79 11.24 -70.86
C ASP A 191 -49.60 10.47 -70.27
N GLU A 192 -48.61 10.06 -71.08
CA GLU A 192 -47.34 9.48 -70.62
C GLU A 192 -46.40 10.51 -69.97
N LEU A 193 -46.31 11.73 -70.51
CA LEU A 193 -45.49 12.81 -69.93
C LEU A 193 -46.08 13.40 -68.64
N LEU A 194 -47.41 13.46 -68.52
CA LEU A 194 -48.10 13.86 -67.29
C LEU A 194 -47.98 12.79 -66.18
N LYS A 195 -47.80 11.51 -66.51
CA LYS A 195 -47.45 10.45 -65.56
C LYS A 195 -46.02 10.60 -65.02
N LEU A 196 -45.05 10.91 -65.88
CA LEU A 196 -43.64 11.13 -65.47
C LEU A 196 -43.43 12.42 -64.64
N GLN A 197 -44.32 13.41 -64.76
CA GLN A 197 -44.30 14.60 -63.90
C GLN A 197 -45.03 14.41 -62.55
N LYS A 198 -46.05 13.53 -62.50
CA LYS A 198 -46.75 13.19 -61.25
C LYS A 198 -46.01 12.16 -60.38
N GLU A 199 -45.17 11.31 -60.98
CA GLU A 199 -44.27 10.41 -60.23
C GLU A 199 -43.11 11.15 -59.53
N ASN A 200 -42.89 12.44 -59.84
CA ASN A 200 -41.77 13.22 -59.31
C ASN A 200 -42.16 14.39 -58.40
N LYS A 201 -43.41 14.47 -57.94
CA LYS A 201 -43.80 15.34 -56.81
C LYS A 201 -45.18 14.97 -56.27
N GLU A 202 -45.21 13.97 -55.39
CA GLU A 202 -46.10 14.00 -54.22
C GLU A 202 -45.25 13.94 -52.97
N ASN A 203 -45.43 14.98 -52.16
CA ASN A 203 -45.14 15.13 -50.75
C ASN A 203 -43.69 15.41 -50.31
N LYS A 204 -43.26 16.64 -50.64
CA LYS A 204 -42.84 17.55 -49.56
C LYS A 204 -44.09 17.96 -48.78
N GLU A 205 -44.22 17.46 -47.56
CA GLU A 205 -44.70 18.21 -46.38
C GLU A 205 -44.54 17.31 -45.15
N ASP A 206 -43.43 17.48 -44.43
CA ASP A 206 -43.53 17.98 -43.05
C ASP A 206 -42.16 18.31 -42.44
N LYS A 207 -42.12 19.51 -41.87
CA LYS A 207 -41.06 20.06 -41.04
C LYS A 207 -40.86 19.20 -39.79
N LYS A 208 -39.72 18.51 -39.68
CA LYS A 208 -38.94 18.22 -38.45
C LYS A 208 -38.04 17.00 -38.70
N SER A 209 -36.81 17.20 -39.21
CA SER A 209 -35.71 16.23 -39.07
C SER A 209 -34.44 16.73 -39.79
N GLN A 210 -33.96 17.93 -39.46
CA GLN A 210 -32.57 18.29 -39.75
C GLN A 210 -31.82 18.83 -38.52
N ASP A 211 -32.38 18.63 -37.32
CA ASP A 211 -31.70 18.81 -36.02
C ASP A 211 -31.24 17.48 -35.39
N LYS A 212 -31.16 16.38 -36.16
CA LYS A 212 -30.81 15.05 -35.63
C LYS A 212 -29.55 14.41 -36.21
N LYS A 213 -28.73 15.17 -36.95
CA LYS A 213 -27.43 14.68 -37.45
C LYS A 213 -26.21 15.49 -36.99
N TRP A 214 -26.43 16.53 -36.19
CA TRP A 214 -25.37 17.26 -35.48
C TRP A 214 -25.40 17.07 -33.95
N ASP A 215 -26.51 16.56 -33.40
CA ASP A 215 -26.64 16.20 -31.97
C ASP A 215 -26.03 14.84 -31.59
N GLU A 216 -25.63 14.03 -32.58
CA GLU A 216 -24.91 12.76 -32.38
C GLU A 216 -23.38 12.92 -32.37
N LEU A 217 -22.86 14.09 -32.75
CA LEU A 217 -21.42 14.39 -32.77
C LEU A 217 -20.98 15.38 -31.68
N LEU A 218 -21.94 16.01 -30.96
CA LEU A 218 -21.68 16.93 -29.85
C LEU A 218 -21.95 16.32 -28.46
N LYS A 219 -22.21 15.00 -28.38
CA LYS A 219 -22.31 14.24 -27.12
C LYS A 219 -21.20 13.21 -26.94
N ALA A 220 -20.17 13.25 -27.78
CA ALA A 220 -19.03 12.33 -27.72
C ALA A 220 -17.93 12.76 -26.74
N ASP A 221 -17.95 13.99 -26.22
CA ASP A 221 -17.03 14.42 -25.17
C ASP A 221 -17.83 14.82 -23.92
N ASP A 222 -17.42 14.25 -22.78
CA ASP A 222 -17.96 14.41 -21.42
C ASP A 222 -19.14 13.53 -20.99
N LYS A 223 -18.88 12.22 -20.86
CA LYS A 223 -19.02 11.51 -19.56
C LYS A 223 -18.43 10.11 -19.60
N ASN A 224 -17.22 10.03 -19.08
CA ASN A 224 -16.67 8.91 -18.32
C ASN A 224 -17.74 8.03 -17.63
N ILE A 225 -18.03 6.86 -18.20
CA ILE A 225 -18.57 5.70 -17.47
C ILE A 225 -17.80 4.45 -17.92
N LEU A 226 -16.62 4.30 -17.33
CA LEU A 226 -15.99 3.00 -17.12
C LEU A 226 -16.85 2.23 -16.10
N ASN A 227 -17.78 1.39 -16.55
CA ASN A 227 -18.30 0.19 -15.85
C ASN A 227 -19.61 -0.28 -16.48
N GLN A 228 -19.55 -1.24 -17.41
CA GLN A 228 -20.66 -2.18 -17.57
C GLN A 228 -20.33 -3.47 -18.32
N PHE A 229 -19.14 -3.57 -18.93
CA PHE A 229 -18.76 -4.77 -19.69
C PHE A 229 -18.09 -5.89 -18.87
N ASP A 230 -17.63 -5.62 -17.64
CA ASP A 230 -16.95 -6.61 -16.79
C ASP A 230 -17.83 -7.24 -15.69
N LEU A 231 -19.09 -6.85 -15.55
CA LEU A 231 -19.98 -7.41 -14.51
C LEU A 231 -20.89 -8.55 -15.00
N ASN A 232 -21.12 -8.67 -16.31
CA ASN A 232 -22.00 -9.71 -16.84
C ASN A 232 -21.29 -11.04 -17.12
N LYS A 233 -19.95 -11.09 -17.07
CA LYS A 233 -19.17 -12.31 -17.32
C LYS A 233 -18.90 -13.17 -16.08
N MET A 234 -19.38 -12.74 -14.91
CA MET A 234 -19.30 -13.50 -13.65
C MET A 234 -20.65 -14.08 -13.19
N ARG A 235 -21.76 -13.72 -13.85
CA ARG A 235 -23.11 -14.15 -13.45
C ARG A 235 -23.52 -15.53 -13.99
N GLU A 236 -22.75 -16.11 -14.90
CA GLU A 236 -23.10 -17.40 -15.56
C GLU A 236 -22.33 -18.62 -15.01
N GLN A 237 -21.57 -18.49 -13.91
CA GLN A 237 -20.84 -19.63 -13.32
C GLN A 237 -21.23 -20.01 -11.89
N GLU A 238 -22.19 -19.33 -11.25
CA GLU A 238 -22.59 -19.63 -9.85
C GLU A 238 -23.92 -20.39 -9.70
N GLU A 239 -24.46 -20.98 -10.76
CA GLU A 239 -25.72 -21.76 -10.69
C GLU A 239 -25.55 -23.27 -10.42
N GLN A 240 -24.38 -23.75 -10.01
CA GLN A 240 -24.27 -25.14 -9.51
C GLN A 240 -23.40 -25.24 -8.27
N GLN A 241 -24.01 -25.07 -7.10
CA GLN A 241 -24.25 -26.16 -6.16
C GLN A 241 -24.85 -25.62 -4.87
N ASP A 242 -26.07 -26.02 -4.61
CA ASP A 242 -26.84 -25.63 -3.44
C ASP A 242 -26.78 -26.74 -2.37
N LYS A 243 -26.74 -26.29 -1.11
CA LYS A 243 -27.03 -26.99 0.17
C LYS A 243 -25.87 -27.63 0.97
N LYS A 244 -25.35 -26.86 1.92
CA LYS A 244 -25.66 -27.04 3.36
C LYS A 244 -25.38 -25.75 4.15
N GLN A 245 -26.33 -25.42 5.03
CA GLN A 245 -26.43 -24.18 5.81
C GLN A 245 -25.29 -23.98 6.82
N VAL A 246 -24.63 -22.81 6.81
CA VAL A 246 -24.54 -21.83 7.91
C VAL A 246 -24.41 -20.45 7.24
N LYS A 247 -25.17 -19.47 7.72
CA LYS A 247 -25.27 -18.12 7.14
C LYS A 247 -24.13 -17.25 7.69
N ASP A 248 -22.90 -17.45 7.19
CA ASP A 248 -21.78 -16.58 7.50
C ASP A 248 -21.73 -15.44 6.48
N GLU A 249 -22.00 -14.21 6.93
CA GLU A 249 -21.81 -12.99 6.14
C GLU A 249 -20.33 -12.89 5.72
N LYS A 250 -20.02 -13.14 4.44
CA LYS A 250 -18.66 -13.05 3.90
C LYS A 250 -18.21 -11.58 3.81
N GLU A 251 -17.52 -11.12 4.85
CA GLU A 251 -16.84 -9.83 4.90
C GLU A 251 -15.36 -10.01 4.50
N PHE A 252 -14.93 -9.39 3.40
CA PHE A 252 -13.54 -9.41 2.94
C PHE A 252 -13.12 -8.10 2.28
N ALA A 253 -11.83 -7.89 2.20
CA ALA A 253 -11.22 -6.71 1.59
C ALA A 253 -10.35 -7.07 0.40
N VAL A 254 -10.31 -6.20 -0.61
CA VAL A 254 -9.48 -6.36 -1.81
C VAL A 254 -8.50 -5.20 -1.92
N PHE A 255 -7.22 -5.51 -1.76
CA PHE A 255 -6.10 -4.59 -1.93
C PHE A 255 -5.47 -4.80 -3.31
N GLN A 256 -5.71 -3.87 -4.24
CA GLN A 256 -5.03 -3.89 -5.53
C GLN A 256 -3.62 -3.31 -5.40
N VAL A 257 -2.64 -3.97 -6.03
CA VAL A 257 -1.27 -3.47 -6.11
C VAL A 257 -1.27 -2.11 -6.81
N ASP A 258 -0.42 -1.21 -6.32
CA ASP A 258 -0.24 0.16 -6.78
C ASP A 258 -1.47 1.08 -6.63
N LYS A 259 -2.50 0.66 -5.90
CA LYS A 259 -3.64 1.51 -5.52
C LYS A 259 -3.53 1.98 -4.08
N ASN A 260 -3.87 3.24 -3.86
CA ASN A 260 -3.94 3.88 -2.53
C ASN A 260 -5.34 3.73 -1.91
N PHE A 261 -6.10 2.72 -2.29
CA PHE A 261 -7.38 2.39 -1.68
C PHE A 261 -7.58 0.88 -1.71
N TYR A 262 -8.44 0.39 -0.83
CA TYR A 262 -8.93 -0.99 -0.85
C TYR A 262 -10.45 -0.98 -0.77
N ASN A 263 -11.06 -2.08 -1.22
CA ASN A 263 -12.52 -2.21 -1.20
C ASN A 263 -12.90 -3.24 -0.17
N ILE A 264 -13.79 -2.90 0.74
CA ILE A 264 -14.46 -3.85 1.64
C ILE A 264 -15.73 -4.31 0.95
N ILE A 265 -15.91 -5.62 0.87
CA ILE A 265 -17.12 -6.28 0.39
C ILE A 265 -17.78 -6.90 1.62
N LYS A 266 -19.01 -6.47 1.89
CA LYS A 266 -19.83 -7.01 2.96
C LYS A 266 -21.27 -7.10 2.46
N ASP A 267 -21.87 -8.29 2.52
CA ASP A 267 -23.25 -8.55 2.08
C ASP A 267 -23.53 -8.05 0.65
N GLY A 268 -22.56 -8.24 -0.25
CA GLY A 268 -22.62 -7.78 -1.64
C GLY A 268 -22.45 -6.27 -1.83
N LYS A 269 -22.34 -5.48 -0.76
CA LYS A 269 -22.06 -4.04 -0.83
C LYS A 269 -20.57 -3.78 -0.82
N LYS A 270 -20.15 -2.86 -1.69
CA LYS A 270 -18.77 -2.40 -1.83
C LYS A 270 -18.57 -1.05 -1.16
N THR A 271 -17.61 -0.96 -0.25
CA THR A 271 -17.17 0.28 0.37
C THR A 271 -15.69 0.51 0.07
N THR A 272 -15.36 1.64 -0.55
CA THR A 272 -13.98 2.03 -0.82
C THR A 272 -13.38 2.76 0.37
N VAL A 273 -12.22 2.32 0.82
CA VAL A 273 -11.45 2.97 1.89
C VAL A 273 -10.12 3.45 1.32
N TYR A 274 -9.86 4.76 1.45
CA TYR A 274 -8.61 5.37 1.01
C TYR A 274 -7.50 5.18 2.04
N MET A 275 -6.30 4.92 1.52
CA MET A 275 -5.07 4.74 2.26
C MET A 275 -4.09 5.87 1.97
N ASP A 276 -3.25 6.19 2.94
CA ASP A 276 -2.15 7.16 2.79
C ASP A 276 -0.91 6.56 2.10
N VAL A 277 -0.91 5.25 1.88
CA VAL A 277 0.13 4.47 1.21
C VAL A 277 -0.51 3.38 0.35
N LYS A 278 0.25 2.82 -0.58
CA LYS A 278 -0.22 1.78 -1.52
C LYS A 278 0.41 0.43 -1.21
N ALA A 279 -0.32 -0.65 -1.51
CA ALA A 279 0.27 -1.98 -1.62
C ALA A 279 1.23 -2.03 -2.81
N TYR A 280 2.33 -2.77 -2.72
CA TYR A 280 3.32 -2.86 -3.81
C TYR A 280 4.02 -4.22 -3.81
N ILE A 281 4.71 -4.52 -4.90
CA ILE A 281 5.55 -5.72 -5.01
C ILE A 281 7.01 -5.31 -4.86
N LYS A 282 7.76 -5.99 -3.99
CA LYS A 282 9.20 -5.82 -3.81
C LYS A 282 9.85 -7.15 -3.53
N ASP A 283 10.97 -7.44 -4.21
CA ASP A 283 11.72 -8.69 -4.06
C ASP A 283 10.82 -9.94 -4.19
N ASN A 284 9.92 -9.92 -5.18
CA ASN A 284 8.92 -10.96 -5.44
C ASN A 284 7.93 -11.21 -4.27
N ARG A 285 7.77 -10.24 -3.38
CA ARG A 285 6.83 -10.29 -2.25
C ARG A 285 5.82 -9.17 -2.35
N ILE A 286 4.57 -9.48 -2.06
CA ILE A 286 3.50 -8.50 -1.98
C ILE A 286 3.57 -7.85 -0.59
N MET A 287 3.84 -6.56 -0.57
CA MET A 287 4.00 -5.73 0.61
C MET A 287 2.70 -4.98 0.88
N LEU A 288 2.03 -5.30 1.99
CA LEU A 288 0.81 -4.65 2.43
C LEU A 288 1.10 -3.72 3.61
N PRO A 289 0.43 -2.55 3.69
CA PRO A 289 0.50 -1.73 4.88
C PRO A 289 -0.23 -2.41 6.04
N VAL A 290 0.51 -2.72 7.11
CA VAL A 290 0.09 -3.63 8.19
C VAL A 290 -1.17 -3.14 8.89
N ARG A 291 -1.34 -1.83 9.08
CA ARG A 291 -2.52 -1.23 9.70
C ARG A 291 -3.81 -1.62 9.00
N TYR A 292 -3.85 -1.48 7.68
CA TYR A 292 -5.08 -1.71 6.92
C TYR A 292 -5.38 -3.21 6.84
N ALA A 293 -4.36 -4.04 6.65
CA ALA A 293 -4.51 -5.49 6.74
C ALA A 293 -5.05 -5.94 8.11
N ALA A 294 -4.58 -5.33 9.20
CA ALA A 294 -5.07 -5.62 10.54
C ALA A 294 -6.56 -5.25 10.73
N TYR A 295 -6.98 -4.08 10.27
CA TYR A 295 -8.40 -3.70 10.30
C TYR A 295 -9.27 -4.71 9.54
N THR A 296 -8.83 -5.16 8.37
CA THR A 296 -9.58 -6.12 7.55
C THR A 296 -9.63 -7.52 8.17
N LEU A 297 -8.61 -7.89 8.95
CA LEU A 297 -8.62 -9.10 9.79
C LEU A 297 -9.43 -8.92 11.09
N GLY A 298 -10.09 -7.78 11.30
CA GLY A 298 -10.91 -7.51 12.47
C GLY A 298 -10.13 -7.14 13.74
N PHE A 299 -8.87 -6.72 13.62
CA PHE A 299 -8.09 -6.21 14.75
C PHE A 299 -8.35 -4.70 14.95
N ASN A 300 -8.47 -4.28 16.20
CA ASN A 300 -8.35 -2.88 16.58
C ASN A 300 -6.88 -2.45 16.54
N VAL A 301 -6.61 -1.23 16.07
CA VAL A 301 -5.26 -0.68 15.95
C VAL A 301 -5.16 0.62 16.73
N GLU A 302 -4.24 0.64 17.68
CA GLU A 302 -3.89 1.79 18.52
C GLU A 302 -2.40 2.13 18.32
N TYR A 303 -1.99 3.33 18.76
CA TYR A 303 -0.61 3.78 18.67
C TYR A 303 -0.17 4.38 20.01
N ASP A 304 0.94 3.86 20.54
CA ASP A 304 1.62 4.38 21.72
C ASP A 304 2.81 5.22 21.26
N ASP A 305 2.64 6.54 21.31
CA ASP A 305 3.67 7.49 20.85
C ASP A 305 4.92 7.47 21.73
N SER A 306 4.76 7.24 23.04
CA SER A 306 5.88 7.24 23.99
C SER A 306 6.89 6.12 23.72
N LYS A 307 6.40 4.97 23.26
CA LYS A 307 7.21 3.80 22.90
C LYS A 307 7.39 3.63 21.39
N ARG A 308 6.74 4.49 20.60
CA ARG A 308 6.64 4.40 19.15
C ARG A 308 6.18 3.00 18.72
N GLU A 309 5.12 2.49 19.35
CA GLU A 309 4.56 1.16 19.11
C GLU A 309 3.15 1.22 18.50
N ALA A 310 2.93 0.52 17.41
CA ALA A 310 1.58 0.17 16.94
C ALA A 310 1.08 -1.05 17.73
N ILE A 311 -0.12 -0.94 18.30
CA ILE A 311 -0.74 -1.99 19.11
C ILE A 311 -1.93 -2.56 18.33
N PHE A 312 -1.91 -3.86 18.09
CA PHE A 312 -2.97 -4.58 17.40
C PHE A 312 -3.67 -5.48 18.41
N SER A 313 -4.98 -5.35 18.57
CA SER A 313 -5.74 -6.19 19.49
C SER A 313 -6.96 -6.80 18.81
N ASN A 314 -7.06 -8.13 18.87
CA ASN A 314 -8.28 -8.82 18.51
C ASN A 314 -9.11 -9.08 19.77
N LYS A 315 -10.17 -8.30 19.95
CA LYS A 315 -11.12 -8.45 21.07
C LYS A 315 -12.44 -9.12 20.63
N GLU A 316 -12.81 -8.94 19.37
CA GLU A 316 -14.15 -9.25 18.85
C GLU A 316 -14.17 -10.32 17.75
N ASN A 317 -13.11 -10.47 16.94
CA ASN A 317 -13.07 -11.48 15.89
C ASN A 317 -12.84 -12.88 16.48
N THR A 318 -13.83 -13.75 16.36
CA THR A 318 -13.79 -15.14 16.84
C THR A 318 -13.04 -16.10 15.90
N ALA A 319 -12.84 -15.72 14.64
CA ALA A 319 -12.15 -16.56 13.65
C ALA A 319 -10.63 -16.60 13.84
N LEU A 320 -10.05 -15.61 14.54
CA LEU A 320 -8.63 -15.54 14.87
C LEU A 320 -8.43 -15.52 16.39
N PRO A 321 -7.27 -15.96 16.90
CA PRO A 321 -6.99 -15.95 18.34
C PRO A 321 -7.11 -14.54 18.94
N LYS A 322 -7.74 -14.44 20.13
CA LYS A 322 -7.75 -13.20 20.92
C LYS A 322 -6.34 -12.90 21.40
N LYS A 323 -5.72 -11.88 20.82
CA LYS A 323 -4.30 -11.58 21.03
C LYS A 323 -4.03 -10.09 20.91
N THR A 324 -3.05 -9.64 21.67
CA THR A 324 -2.46 -8.30 21.55
C THR A 324 -1.05 -8.43 21.03
N LEU A 325 -0.75 -7.73 19.93
CA LEU A 325 0.56 -7.62 19.33
C LEU A 325 1.04 -6.17 19.42
N ARG A 326 2.33 -5.98 19.67
CA ARG A 326 3.01 -4.68 19.73
C ARG A 326 4.11 -4.66 18.69
N LEU A 327 4.07 -3.70 17.79
CA LEU A 327 5.06 -3.50 16.74
C LEU A 327 5.73 -2.16 16.93
N ASN A 328 6.99 -2.16 17.32
CA ASN A 328 7.76 -0.92 17.39
C ASN A 328 8.09 -0.44 15.98
N ILE A 329 7.75 0.81 15.67
CA ILE A 329 7.81 1.32 14.29
C ILE A 329 9.23 1.65 13.84
N ASP A 330 10.16 1.91 14.76
CA ASP A 330 11.55 2.23 14.42
C ASP A 330 12.38 0.97 14.18
N THR A 331 12.18 -0.03 15.03
CA THR A 331 12.93 -1.29 14.99
C THR A 331 12.26 -2.34 14.09
N GLY A 332 10.96 -2.19 13.81
CA GLY A 332 10.17 -3.18 13.08
C GLY A 332 9.94 -4.48 13.84
N VAL A 333 10.28 -4.53 15.14
CA VAL A 333 10.14 -5.72 15.98
C VAL A 333 8.70 -5.85 16.45
N MET A 334 8.10 -7.00 16.16
CA MET A 334 6.75 -7.34 16.63
C MET A 334 6.83 -8.35 17.77
N LYS A 335 6.07 -8.11 18.83
CA LYS A 335 5.99 -8.97 20.02
C LYS A 335 4.56 -9.19 20.44
N ASP A 336 4.28 -10.31 21.08
CA ASP A 336 2.98 -10.51 21.74
C ASP A 336 2.98 -10.09 23.21
N SER A 337 1.81 -10.25 23.85
CA SER A 337 1.63 -10.02 25.29
C SER A 337 2.48 -10.90 26.20
N GLN A 338 2.99 -12.03 25.71
CA GLN A 338 3.88 -12.92 26.45
C GLN A 338 5.36 -12.60 26.21
N GLY A 339 5.65 -11.59 25.37
CA GLY A 339 7.01 -11.19 25.02
C GLY A 339 7.64 -12.02 23.89
N ASN A 340 6.90 -12.95 23.26
CA ASN A 340 7.41 -13.72 22.14
C ASN A 340 7.66 -12.80 20.95
N ILE A 341 8.86 -12.87 20.37
CA ILE A 341 9.26 -12.05 19.22
C ILE A 341 8.91 -12.77 17.93
N TYR A 342 8.21 -12.05 17.04
CA TYR A 342 7.90 -12.53 15.70
C TYR A 342 8.99 -12.12 14.74
N HIS A 343 9.80 -13.09 14.34
CA HIS A 343 10.83 -12.88 13.32
C HIS A 343 10.21 -12.89 11.92
N SER A 344 10.40 -11.77 11.25
CA SER A 344 10.10 -11.55 9.84
C SER A 344 11.28 -12.03 9.00
N ASP A 345 11.02 -12.80 7.95
CA ASP A 345 12.04 -13.26 7.00
C ASP A 345 12.52 -12.16 6.04
N THR A 346 11.77 -11.07 5.93
CA THR A 346 12.18 -9.82 5.29
C THR A 346 11.99 -8.65 6.25
N LYS A 347 12.86 -7.63 6.18
CA LYS A 347 12.70 -6.47 7.05
C LYS A 347 11.42 -5.70 6.67
N PRO A 348 10.58 -5.31 7.64
CA PRO A 348 9.48 -4.42 7.36
C PRO A 348 9.98 -3.09 6.78
N VAL A 349 9.22 -2.51 5.86
CA VAL A 349 9.58 -1.26 5.16
C VAL A 349 8.67 -0.15 5.62
N ILE A 350 9.24 1.00 5.97
CA ILE A 350 8.48 2.18 6.40
C ILE A 350 8.37 3.14 5.22
N ILE A 351 7.15 3.46 4.82
CA ILE A 351 6.84 4.45 3.77
C ILE A 351 5.83 5.42 4.36
N ASN A 352 6.14 6.72 4.35
CA ASN A 352 5.26 7.77 4.91
C ASN A 352 4.77 7.46 6.34
N GLY A 353 5.64 6.92 7.21
CA GLY A 353 5.28 6.55 8.57
C GLY A 353 4.36 5.33 8.69
N ARG A 354 4.19 4.54 7.62
CA ARG A 354 3.41 3.29 7.60
C ARG A 354 4.31 2.10 7.37
N ILE A 355 4.14 1.10 8.23
CA ILE A 355 4.86 -0.16 8.13
C ILE A 355 4.21 -1.03 7.06
N HIS A 356 5.04 -1.53 6.15
CA HIS A 356 4.69 -2.51 5.15
C HIS A 356 5.42 -3.81 5.45
N ALA A 357 4.69 -4.91 5.43
CA ALA A 357 5.24 -6.25 5.57
C ALA A 357 4.67 -7.15 4.48
N SER A 358 5.37 -8.25 4.18
CA SER A 358 4.87 -9.22 3.22
C SER A 358 3.59 -9.88 3.74
N ILE A 359 2.70 -10.29 2.83
CA ILE A 359 1.46 -11.01 3.18
C ILE A 359 1.72 -12.22 4.11
N SER A 360 2.81 -12.95 3.90
CA SER A 360 3.17 -14.12 4.72
C SER A 360 3.59 -13.74 6.14
N ASN A 361 4.31 -12.62 6.32
CA ASN A 361 4.69 -12.16 7.65
C ASN A 361 3.50 -11.58 8.40
N ILE A 362 2.58 -10.90 7.70
CA ILE A 362 1.31 -10.46 8.28
C ILE A 362 0.53 -11.70 8.72
N ALA A 363 0.31 -12.68 7.84
CA ALA A 363 -0.40 -13.90 8.19
C ALA A 363 0.18 -14.58 9.43
N LYS A 364 1.50 -14.80 9.44
CA LYS A 364 2.23 -15.39 10.58
C LYS A 364 2.05 -14.60 11.88
N ALA A 365 2.17 -13.27 11.82
CA ALA A 365 2.06 -12.41 13.00
C ALA A 365 0.65 -12.41 13.60
N PHE A 366 -0.38 -12.32 12.75
CA PHE A 366 -1.78 -12.26 13.15
C PHE A 366 -2.42 -13.65 13.35
N ASN A 367 -1.61 -14.73 13.28
CA ASN A 367 -2.09 -16.12 13.33
C ASN A 367 -3.16 -16.43 12.27
N ALA A 368 -3.05 -15.80 11.11
CA ALA A 368 -3.86 -16.01 9.92
C ALA A 368 -3.15 -16.94 8.91
N SER A 369 -3.90 -17.47 7.95
CA SER A 369 -3.36 -18.27 6.83
C SER A 369 -3.17 -17.43 5.57
N CYS A 370 -2.24 -17.82 4.69
CA CYS A 370 -2.04 -17.16 3.39
C CYS A 370 -1.59 -18.10 2.26
N GLY A 371 -1.92 -17.73 1.02
CA GLY A 371 -1.52 -18.45 -0.19
C GLY A 371 -2.05 -17.84 -1.48
N ASP A 372 -2.27 -18.67 -2.50
CA ASP A 372 -2.68 -18.26 -3.84
C ASP A 372 -4.12 -18.72 -4.08
N ILE A 373 -4.96 -17.82 -4.59
CA ILE A 373 -6.40 -18.08 -4.79
C ILE A 373 -6.69 -19.31 -5.67
N ARG A 374 -5.70 -19.80 -6.43
CA ARG A 374 -5.80 -20.97 -7.32
C ARG A 374 -5.41 -22.28 -6.64
N ASP A 375 -4.96 -22.27 -5.39
CA ASP A 375 -4.50 -23.48 -4.69
C ASP A 375 -5.64 -24.29 -4.05
N GLU A 376 -6.89 -23.85 -4.25
CA GLU A 376 -8.13 -24.47 -3.77
C GLU A 376 -8.20 -24.62 -2.23
N LYS A 377 -7.37 -23.87 -1.49
CA LYS A 377 -7.45 -23.79 -0.03
C LYS A 377 -8.13 -22.49 0.35
N ASP A 378 -8.92 -22.56 1.41
CA ASP A 378 -9.55 -21.37 1.97
C ASP A 378 -8.63 -20.77 3.04
N GLN A 379 -8.08 -19.59 2.73
CA GLN A 379 -7.15 -18.90 3.61
C GLN A 379 -7.58 -17.46 3.88
N SER A 380 -7.10 -16.91 5.00
CA SER A 380 -7.45 -15.56 5.43
C SER A 380 -6.86 -14.47 4.51
N ILE A 381 -5.73 -14.74 3.87
CA ILE A 381 -5.05 -13.80 2.97
C ILE A 381 -4.67 -14.50 1.66
N GLU A 382 -5.37 -14.19 0.58
CA GLU A 382 -5.18 -14.83 -0.72
C GLU A 382 -4.55 -13.86 -1.73
N TRP A 383 -3.54 -14.33 -2.45
CA TRP A 383 -2.96 -13.62 -3.57
C TRP A 383 -3.62 -14.03 -4.89
N ASP A 384 -4.07 -13.05 -5.67
CA ASP A 384 -4.50 -13.23 -7.05
C ASP A 384 -3.50 -12.57 -8.00
N ASN A 385 -2.66 -13.41 -8.62
CA ASN A 385 -1.66 -12.95 -9.57
C ASN A 385 -2.25 -12.36 -10.86
N SER A 386 -3.44 -12.80 -11.27
CA SER A 386 -4.10 -12.33 -12.50
C SER A 386 -4.64 -10.91 -12.35
N ARG A 387 -5.23 -10.61 -11.19
CA ARG A 387 -5.78 -9.28 -10.86
C ARG A 387 -4.77 -8.38 -10.15
N LYS A 388 -3.59 -8.91 -9.84
CA LYS A 388 -2.57 -8.27 -9.00
C LYS A 388 -3.19 -7.70 -7.72
N ALA A 389 -3.94 -8.55 -7.01
CA ALA A 389 -4.72 -8.15 -5.86
C ALA A 389 -4.58 -9.13 -4.69
N VAL A 390 -4.61 -8.61 -3.47
CA VAL A 390 -4.69 -9.42 -2.25
C VAL A 390 -6.10 -9.35 -1.69
N TYR A 391 -6.68 -10.51 -1.44
CA TYR A 391 -7.96 -10.67 -0.76
C TYR A 391 -7.68 -10.96 0.71
N VAL A 392 -8.26 -10.18 1.62
CA VAL A 392 -8.13 -10.37 3.07
C VAL A 392 -9.50 -10.63 3.63
N PHE A 393 -9.75 -11.85 4.07
CA PHE A 393 -11.03 -12.29 4.61
C PHE A 393 -11.02 -12.12 6.13
N LYS A 394 -12.09 -11.52 6.67
CA LYS A 394 -12.23 -11.35 8.12
C LYS A 394 -12.39 -12.69 8.84
N ASN A 395 -13.10 -13.61 8.19
CA ASN A 395 -13.24 -15.01 8.56
C ASN A 395 -12.52 -15.88 7.50
N ILE A 396 -12.24 -17.15 7.77
CA ILE A 396 -11.68 -18.05 6.74
C ILE A 396 -12.68 -18.12 5.55
N LYS A 397 -12.14 -18.11 4.33
CA LYS A 397 -12.87 -17.97 3.06
C LYS A 397 -13.98 -19.00 2.86
#